data_AF-A0A392MJV7-F1
#
_entry.id   AF-A0A392MJV7-F1
#
_cell.length_a   1.000
_cell.length_b   1.000
_cell.length_c   1.000
_cell.angle_alpha   90.00
_cell.angle_beta   90.00
_cell.angle_gamma   90.00
#
_symmetry.space_group_name_H-M   'P 1'
#
loop_
_entity.id
_entity.type
_entity.pdbx_description
1 polymer ?
#
loop_
_entity_poly.entity_id
_entity_poly.type
_entity_poly.pdbx_seq_one_letter_code
_entity_poly.pdbx_strand_id
1 'polypeptide(L)'
;MTGMIESGNAAIRVAAQWYQKHLGGAVKVLLVTNDKENKRKASEEGICAETVESYVKSLDRPDLLDLLVRPSSEDVDMEEVEDHRPSKRKVIYSEHKPMSEITSGLHRGIYHQGKLRVNRYNPFEAYVGSESIGDEIIIYGRSNMNRAFDGDIVAVELLPQDQWQGEKSLSIAGE
;
A
#
# COMPACT_ATOMS: atom_id res chain seq x y z
N MET A 1 -9.52 10.48 14.09
CA MET A 1 -8.38 10.58 13.17
C MET A 1 -8.43 11.87 12.33
N THR A 2 -9.58 12.21 11.73
CA THR A 2 -9.78 13.44 10.93
C THR A 2 -9.41 14.75 11.63
N GLY A 3 -9.69 14.88 12.93
CA GLY A 3 -9.32 16.08 13.70
C GLY A 3 -7.82 16.30 13.88
N MET A 4 -7.02 15.23 14.00
CA MET A 4 -5.56 15.36 14.10
C MET A 4 -4.93 15.72 12.75
N ILE A 5 -5.46 15.18 11.65
CA ILE A 5 -5.01 15.52 10.29
C ILE A 5 -5.29 17.01 10.03
N GLU A 6 -6.50 17.48 10.38
CA GLU A 6 -6.83 18.90 10.24
C GLU A 6 -5.95 19.80 11.11
N SER A 7 -5.66 19.41 12.37
CA SER A 7 -4.74 20.20 13.21
C SER A 7 -3.33 20.27 12.64
N GLY A 8 -2.84 19.18 12.03
CA GLY A 8 -1.54 19.16 11.35
C GLY A 8 -1.52 20.04 10.11
N ASN A 9 -2.54 19.93 9.26
CA ASN A 9 -2.71 20.76 8.07
C ASN A 9 -2.77 22.25 8.43
N ALA A 10 -3.52 22.63 9.47
CA ALA A 10 -3.58 24.00 9.96
C ALA A 10 -2.22 24.53 10.43
N ALA A 11 -1.46 23.73 11.18
CA ALA A 11 -0.12 24.13 11.64
C ALA A 11 0.85 24.40 10.48
N ILE A 12 0.80 23.57 9.43
CA ILE A 12 1.63 23.77 8.23
C ILE A 12 1.25 25.06 7.49
N ARG A 13 -0.05 25.39 7.40
CA ARG A 13 -0.50 26.66 6.79
C ARG A 13 -0.01 27.87 7.56
N VAL A 14 -0.11 27.85 8.90
CA VAL A 14 0.41 28.92 9.77
C VAL A 14 1.92 29.10 9.58
N ALA A 15 2.67 28.00 9.51
CA ALA A 15 4.11 28.05 9.25
C ALA A 15 4.42 28.68 7.88
N ALA A 16 3.72 28.29 6.82
CA ALA A 16 3.91 28.83 5.47
C ALA A 16 3.66 30.35 5.43
N GLN A 17 2.59 30.83 6.08
CA GLN A 17 2.33 32.26 6.21
C GLN A 17 3.42 32.99 6.99
N TRP A 18 3.88 32.39 8.10
CA TRP A 18 4.94 32.99 8.91
C TRP A 18 6.22 33.14 8.10
N TYR A 19 6.64 32.10 7.37
CA TYR A 19 7.81 32.17 6.49
C TYR A 19 7.64 33.22 5.39
N GLN A 20 6.48 33.28 4.73
CA GLN A 20 6.25 34.27 3.68
C GLN A 20 6.30 35.70 4.22
N LYS A 21 5.78 35.93 5.43
CA LYS A 21 5.83 37.23 6.10
C LYS A 21 7.26 37.58 6.54
N HIS A 22 8.01 36.62 7.07
CA HIS A 22 9.35 36.84 7.61
C HIS A 22 10.40 37.06 6.52
N LEU A 23 10.30 36.32 5.41
CA LEU A 23 11.20 36.45 4.26
C LEU A 23 10.83 37.63 3.34
N GLY A 24 9.65 38.23 3.56
CA GLY A 24 9.15 39.34 2.74
C GLY A 24 8.94 38.95 1.28
N GLY A 25 9.03 39.93 0.37
CA GLY A 25 8.84 39.70 -1.06
C GLY A 25 10.07 39.15 -1.81
N ALA A 26 11.22 39.03 -1.14
CA ALA A 26 12.45 38.57 -1.76
C ALA A 26 12.44 37.06 -2.08
N VAL A 27 11.67 36.29 -1.31
CA VAL A 27 11.53 34.84 -1.48
C VAL A 27 10.06 34.48 -1.47
N LYS A 28 9.62 33.76 -2.51
CA LYS A 28 8.26 33.21 -2.60
C LYS A 28 8.21 31.86 -1.89
N VAL A 29 7.35 31.73 -0.90
CA VAL A 29 7.10 30.49 -0.18
C VAL A 29 5.97 29.73 -0.88
N LEU A 30 6.21 28.47 -1.22
CA LEU A 30 5.26 27.58 -1.87
C LEU A 30 4.92 26.42 -0.94
N LEU A 31 3.64 26.21 -0.67
CA LEU A 31 3.13 25.04 0.03
C LEU A 31 2.80 23.94 -0.99
N VAL A 32 3.56 22.85 -0.98
CA VAL A 32 3.28 21.69 -1.84
C VAL A 32 2.48 20.66 -1.05
N THR A 33 1.26 20.33 -1.51
CA THR A 33 0.37 19.37 -0.84
C THR A 33 -0.53 18.63 -1.85
N ASN A 34 -0.68 17.32 -1.68
CA ASN A 34 -1.65 16.50 -2.44
C ASN A 34 -3.01 16.38 -1.73
N ASP A 35 -3.13 16.87 -0.48
CA ASP A 35 -4.42 17.04 0.18
C ASP A 35 -5.19 18.20 -0.47
N LYS A 36 -6.29 17.86 -1.16
CA LYS A 36 -7.13 18.81 -1.91
C LYS A 36 -7.75 19.86 -1.00
N GLU A 37 -8.16 19.49 0.20
CA GLU A 37 -8.82 20.39 1.15
C GLU A 37 -7.80 21.33 1.79
N ASN A 38 -6.61 20.83 2.12
CA ASN A 38 -5.53 21.68 2.61
C ASN A 38 -5.08 22.69 1.56
N LYS A 39 -4.97 22.29 0.29
CA LYS A 39 -4.68 23.20 -0.83
C LYS A 39 -5.76 24.29 -0.95
N ARG A 40 -7.04 23.91 -0.90
CA ARG A 40 -8.17 24.85 -0.99
C ARG A 40 -8.11 25.90 0.12
N LYS A 41 -8.00 25.47 1.38
CA LYS A 41 -7.89 26.37 2.54
C LYS A 41 -6.65 27.25 2.46
N ALA A 42 -5.51 26.70 2.05
CA ALA A 42 -4.29 27.48 1.89
C ALA A 42 -4.46 28.61 0.86
N SER A 43 -5.08 28.32 -0.28
CA SER A 43 -5.38 29.34 -1.30
C SER A 43 -6.35 30.42 -0.78
N GLU A 44 -7.37 30.03 -0.02
CA GLU A 44 -8.31 30.98 0.62
C GLU A 44 -7.64 31.88 1.67
N GLU A 45 -6.65 31.33 2.36
CA GLU A 45 -5.80 32.02 3.32
C GLU A 45 -4.67 32.84 2.65
N GLY A 46 -4.64 32.92 1.30
CA GLY A 46 -3.66 33.70 0.53
C GLY A 46 -2.28 33.06 0.43
N ILE A 47 -2.13 31.79 0.77
CA ILE A 47 -0.88 31.03 0.68
C ILE A 47 -0.76 30.46 -0.73
N CYS A 48 0.40 30.62 -1.36
CA CYS A 48 0.67 29.96 -2.64
C CYS A 48 0.79 28.45 -2.41
N ALA A 49 -0.16 27.67 -2.95
CA ALA A 49 -0.22 26.23 -2.75
C ALA A 49 -0.43 25.45 -4.06
N GLU A 50 0.34 24.38 -4.24
CA GLU A 50 0.32 23.53 -5.43
C GLU A 50 0.32 22.04 -5.08
N THR A 51 -0.12 21.20 -6.02
CA THR A 51 0.07 19.74 -5.89
C THR A 51 1.50 19.39 -6.23
N VAL A 52 1.97 18.22 -5.77
CA VAL A 52 3.30 17.72 -6.14
C VAL A 52 3.41 17.60 -7.66
N GLU A 53 2.36 17.15 -8.33
CA GLU A 53 2.32 17.03 -9.79
C GLU A 53 2.45 18.38 -10.51
N SER A 54 1.69 19.41 -10.09
CA SER A 54 1.80 20.77 -10.64
C SER A 54 3.20 21.33 -10.46
N TYR A 55 3.75 21.16 -9.26
CA TYR A 55 5.08 21.62 -8.95
C TYR A 55 6.13 20.95 -9.84
N VAL A 56 6.09 19.62 -10.00
CA VAL A 56 7.06 18.91 -10.86
C VAL A 56 6.91 19.30 -12.33
N LYS A 57 5.67 19.47 -12.84
CA LYS A 57 5.43 19.99 -14.20
C LYS A 57 6.07 21.37 -14.42
N SER A 58 6.17 22.19 -13.38
CA SER A 58 6.79 23.52 -13.47
C SER A 58 8.32 23.50 -13.52
N LEU A 59 8.97 22.38 -13.18
CA LEU A 59 10.43 22.28 -13.09
C LEU A 59 11.14 22.04 -14.45
N ASP A 60 10.39 21.93 -15.55
CA ASP A 60 10.92 21.59 -16.89
C ASP A 60 11.78 20.31 -16.90
N ARG A 61 11.39 19.34 -16.07
CA ARG A 61 12.05 18.04 -15.88
C ARG A 61 11.04 16.91 -16.07
N PRO A 62 10.77 16.50 -17.33
CA PRO A 62 9.76 15.49 -17.63
C PRO A 62 10.10 14.11 -17.04
N ASP A 63 11.39 13.82 -16.83
CA ASP A 63 11.90 12.60 -16.18
C ASP A 63 11.38 12.41 -14.75
N LEU A 64 11.02 13.50 -14.07
CA LEU A 64 10.48 13.44 -12.70
C LEU A 64 9.00 13.07 -12.66
N LEU A 65 8.26 13.23 -13.77
CA LEU A 65 6.84 12.87 -13.82
C LEU A 65 6.63 11.36 -13.73
N ASP A 66 7.57 10.58 -14.27
CA ASP A 66 7.54 9.11 -14.22
C ASP A 66 7.76 8.58 -12.79
N LEU A 67 8.33 9.39 -11.89
CA LEU A 67 8.55 9.05 -10.49
C LEU A 67 7.36 9.41 -9.59
N LEU A 68 6.34 10.08 -10.12
CA LEU A 68 5.17 10.47 -9.34
C LEU A 68 4.19 9.30 -9.19
N VAL A 69 3.83 9.04 -7.94
CA VAL A 69 2.72 8.14 -7.62
C VAL A 69 1.41 8.80 -8.06
N ARG A 70 0.73 8.21 -9.04
CA ARG A 70 -0.61 8.64 -9.42
C ARG A 70 -1.61 8.19 -8.35
N PRO A 71 -2.47 9.09 -7.84
CA PRO A 71 -3.49 8.70 -6.88
C PRO A 71 -4.44 7.69 -7.53
N SER A 72 -4.87 6.68 -6.78
CA SER A 72 -5.77 5.61 -7.24
C SER A 72 -7.13 6.06 -7.77
N SER A 73 -7.47 7.36 -7.67
CA SER A 73 -8.65 7.94 -8.31
C SER A 73 -8.48 8.18 -9.81
N GLU A 74 -7.23 8.20 -10.27
CA GLU A 74 -6.86 8.08 -11.68
C GLU A 74 -6.44 6.63 -11.86
N ASP A 75 -7.44 5.73 -11.83
CA ASP A 75 -7.28 4.43 -12.47
C ASP A 75 -6.73 4.73 -13.86
N VAL A 76 -5.45 4.47 -14.04
CA VAL A 76 -4.83 4.45 -15.35
C VAL A 76 -5.70 3.47 -16.13
N ASP A 77 -6.47 3.99 -17.07
CA ASP A 77 -6.85 3.22 -18.25
C ASP A 77 -5.51 2.83 -18.87
N MET A 78 -4.96 1.70 -18.39
CA MET A 78 -4.04 0.89 -19.17
C MET A 78 -4.74 0.77 -20.51
N GLU A 79 -4.25 1.49 -21.53
CA GLU A 79 -4.74 1.35 -22.88
C GLU A 79 -4.84 -0.15 -23.14
N GLU A 80 -6.07 -0.58 -23.41
CA GLU A 80 -6.41 -1.96 -23.70
C GLU A 80 -5.55 -2.39 -24.89
N VAL A 81 -4.42 -3.06 -24.64
CA VAL A 81 -3.94 -4.05 -25.59
C VAL A 81 -5.10 -5.01 -25.77
N GLU A 82 -5.76 -4.95 -26.92
CA GLU A 82 -6.98 -5.69 -27.26
C GLU A 82 -6.91 -7.13 -26.75
N ASP A 83 -7.55 -7.34 -25.60
CA ASP A 83 -7.74 -8.65 -25.01
C ASP A 83 -9.25 -8.88 -24.99
N HIS A 84 -9.71 -9.76 -25.88
CA HIS A 84 -11.13 -10.10 -26.13
C HIS A 84 -11.85 -10.78 -24.94
N ARG A 85 -11.52 -10.45 -23.69
CA ARG A 85 -12.15 -11.01 -22.49
C ARG A 85 -13.14 -9.99 -21.90
N PRO A 86 -14.36 -10.43 -21.56
CA PRO A 86 -15.45 -9.53 -21.23
C PRO A 86 -15.15 -8.66 -20.00
N SER A 87 -15.14 -7.36 -20.28
CA SER A 87 -15.36 -6.21 -19.42
C SER A 87 -16.00 -6.49 -18.05
N LYS A 88 -15.13 -6.58 -17.04
CA LYS A 88 -15.34 -6.18 -15.64
C LYS A 88 -14.01 -6.48 -14.93
N ARG A 89 -13.33 -5.45 -14.41
CA ARG A 89 -12.18 -5.62 -13.49
C ARG A 89 -12.65 -6.48 -12.30
N LYS A 90 -12.48 -7.80 -12.41
CA LYS A 90 -12.86 -8.74 -11.36
C LYS A 90 -11.90 -8.48 -10.21
N VAL A 91 -12.41 -8.05 -9.05
CA VAL A 91 -11.59 -7.92 -7.85
C VAL A 91 -11.02 -9.30 -7.53
N ILE A 92 -9.71 -9.48 -7.77
CA ILE A 92 -9.03 -10.78 -7.64
C ILE A 92 -8.61 -11.04 -6.20
N TYR A 93 -8.36 -9.97 -5.44
CA TYR A 93 -7.78 -10.01 -4.10
C TYR A 93 -8.75 -9.46 -3.07
N SER A 94 -8.95 -10.20 -2.00
CA SER A 94 -9.74 -9.76 -0.86
C SER A 94 -9.13 -8.51 -0.21
N GLU A 95 -9.97 -7.66 0.33
CA GLU A 95 -9.54 -6.50 1.12
C GLU A 95 -8.78 -6.95 2.37
N HIS A 96 -7.75 -6.20 2.75
CA HIS A 96 -7.03 -6.49 3.98
C HIS A 96 -7.89 -6.15 5.20
N LYS A 97 -7.82 -7.01 6.21
CA LYS A 97 -8.51 -6.77 7.49
C LYS A 97 -7.93 -5.53 8.17
N PRO A 98 -8.74 -4.77 8.93
CA PRO A 98 -8.25 -3.63 9.69
C PRO A 98 -7.26 -4.09 10.77
N MET A 99 -6.29 -3.23 11.08
CA MET A 99 -5.23 -3.53 12.07
C MET A 99 -5.79 -3.92 13.44
N SER A 100 -6.92 -3.37 13.87
CA SER A 100 -7.57 -3.72 15.13
C SER A 100 -8.02 -5.19 15.17
N GLU A 101 -8.59 -5.69 14.07
CA GLU A 101 -9.00 -7.08 13.93
C GLU A 101 -7.79 -8.01 13.86
N ILE A 102 -6.78 -7.66 13.06
CA ILE A 102 -5.52 -8.42 12.97
C ILE A 102 -4.89 -8.55 14.35
N THR A 103 -4.77 -7.44 15.08
CA THR A 103 -4.18 -7.42 16.42
C THR A 103 -4.98 -8.29 17.39
N SER A 104 -6.31 -8.15 17.42
CA SER A 104 -7.18 -8.98 18.27
C SER A 104 -7.07 -10.47 17.90
N GLY A 105 -7.03 -10.80 16.61
CA GLY A 105 -6.89 -12.18 16.14
C GLY A 105 -5.54 -12.79 16.47
N LEU A 106 -4.44 -12.03 16.42
CA LEU A 106 -3.12 -12.46 16.87
C LEU A 106 -3.11 -12.77 18.38
N HIS A 107 -3.68 -11.89 19.21
CA HIS A 107 -3.76 -12.12 20.66
C HIS A 107 -4.64 -13.33 21.03
N ARG A 108 -5.66 -13.62 20.22
CA ARG A 108 -6.55 -14.77 20.40
C ARG A 108 -6.00 -16.06 19.79
N GLY A 109 -4.86 -16.01 19.09
CA GLY A 109 -4.30 -17.16 18.38
C GLY A 109 -5.11 -17.62 17.16
N ILE A 110 -5.98 -16.75 16.62
CA ILE A 110 -6.73 -17.00 15.38
C ILE A 110 -5.83 -16.73 14.17
N TYR A 111 -4.98 -15.70 14.29
CA TYR A 111 -3.99 -15.37 13.27
C TYR A 111 -2.60 -15.72 13.75
N HIS A 112 -1.74 -15.98 12.77
CA HIS A 112 -0.34 -16.31 12.98
C HIS A 112 0.50 -15.32 12.19
N GLN A 113 1.34 -14.56 12.89
CA GLN A 113 2.25 -13.63 12.24
C GLN A 113 3.57 -14.33 11.90
N GLY A 114 4.15 -13.95 10.77
CA GLY A 114 5.45 -14.46 10.34
C GLY A 114 5.98 -13.75 9.10
N LYS A 115 7.25 -14.03 8.78
CA LYS A 115 7.87 -13.54 7.55
C LYS A 115 7.52 -14.47 6.39
N LEU A 116 6.97 -13.91 5.31
CA LEU A 116 6.67 -14.63 4.08
C LEU A 116 7.97 -14.93 3.30
N ARG A 117 8.14 -16.19 2.90
CA ARG A 117 9.23 -16.67 2.03
C ARG A 117 8.62 -17.29 0.79
N VAL A 118 8.75 -16.64 -0.36
CA VAL A 118 8.22 -17.15 -1.62
C VAL A 118 9.17 -18.22 -2.18
N ASN A 119 8.62 -19.31 -2.72
CA ASN A 119 9.41 -20.36 -3.34
C ASN A 119 10.09 -19.80 -4.61
N ARG A 120 11.41 -19.99 -4.71
CA ARG A 120 12.22 -19.50 -5.84
C ARG A 120 11.84 -20.14 -7.17
N TYR A 121 11.29 -21.36 -7.14
CA TYR A 121 10.91 -22.12 -8.32
C TYR A 121 9.41 -22.00 -8.64
N ASN A 122 8.59 -21.62 -7.66
CA ASN A 122 7.15 -21.49 -7.82
C ASN A 122 6.64 -20.20 -7.17
N PRO A 123 6.36 -19.14 -7.94
CA PRO A 123 5.91 -17.86 -7.39
C PRO A 123 4.51 -17.90 -6.78
N PHE A 124 3.78 -19.00 -6.94
CA PHE A 124 2.46 -19.21 -6.34
C PHE A 124 2.50 -20.09 -5.09
N GLU A 125 3.68 -20.38 -4.58
CA GLU A 125 3.88 -21.13 -3.36
C GLU A 125 4.80 -20.33 -2.44
N ALA A 126 4.40 -20.20 -1.19
CA ALA A 126 5.15 -19.47 -0.19
C ALA A 126 5.02 -20.14 1.18
N TYR A 127 5.95 -19.82 2.06
CA TYR A 127 6.04 -20.37 3.41
C TYR A 127 6.05 -19.22 4.41
N VAL A 128 5.32 -19.39 5.51
CA VAL A 128 5.34 -18.46 6.64
C VAL A 128 5.74 -19.22 7.88
N GLY A 129 6.93 -18.93 8.40
CA GLY A 129 7.32 -19.43 9.72
C GLY A 129 6.57 -18.64 10.79
N SER A 130 5.84 -19.33 11.67
CA SER A 130 5.21 -18.70 12.83
C SER A 130 5.75 -19.26 14.14
N GLU A 131 6.21 -18.36 15.01
CA GLU A 131 6.66 -18.70 16.36
C GLU A 131 5.56 -19.37 17.20
N SER A 132 4.29 -19.13 16.86
CA SER A 132 3.13 -19.65 17.60
C SER A 132 2.76 -21.09 17.27
N ILE A 133 3.11 -21.60 16.09
CA ILE A 133 2.80 -22.97 15.65
C ILE A 133 4.03 -23.88 15.72
N GLY A 134 5.24 -23.31 15.58
CA GLY A 134 6.49 -24.08 15.60
C GLY A 134 6.84 -24.75 14.28
N ASP A 135 5.94 -24.72 13.28
CA ASP A 135 6.13 -25.23 11.92
C ASP A 135 5.91 -24.14 10.86
N GLU A 136 6.31 -24.41 9.61
CA GLU A 136 6.07 -23.54 8.46
C GLU A 136 4.64 -23.73 7.92
N ILE A 137 3.90 -22.62 7.76
CA ILE A 137 2.59 -22.59 7.11
C ILE A 137 2.79 -22.45 5.61
N ILE A 138 2.26 -23.39 4.82
CA ILE A 138 2.32 -23.35 3.36
C ILE A 138 1.14 -22.52 2.84
N ILE A 139 1.42 -21.56 1.98
CA ILE A 139 0.44 -20.74 1.28
C ILE A 139 0.54 -21.06 -0.20
N TYR A 140 -0.57 -21.52 -0.78
CA TYR A 140 -0.66 -21.81 -2.21
C TYR A 140 -1.67 -20.90 -2.91
N GLY A 141 -1.26 -20.40 -4.07
CA GLY A 141 -2.07 -19.60 -4.98
C GLY A 141 -1.97 -18.10 -4.73
N ARG A 142 -1.98 -17.34 -5.83
CA ARG A 142 -1.94 -15.86 -5.82
C ARG A 142 -3.00 -15.22 -4.92
N SER A 143 -4.20 -15.80 -4.86
CA SER A 143 -5.31 -15.24 -4.08
C SER A 143 -5.05 -15.33 -2.58
N ASN A 144 -4.44 -16.43 -2.11
CA ASN A 144 -4.12 -16.65 -0.70
C ASN A 144 -2.87 -15.87 -0.26
N MET A 145 -1.91 -15.66 -1.16
CA MET A 145 -0.79 -14.74 -0.92
C MET A 145 -1.23 -13.28 -0.80
N ASN A 146 -2.39 -12.92 -1.38
CA ASN A 146 -3.05 -11.62 -1.24
C ASN A 146 -2.10 -10.39 -1.31
N ARG A 147 -1.49 -10.17 -2.48
CA ARG A 147 -0.58 -9.03 -2.74
C ARG A 147 0.70 -8.99 -1.88
N ALA A 148 0.98 -10.01 -1.08
CA ALA A 148 2.21 -10.08 -0.31
C ALA A 148 3.42 -10.46 -1.18
N PHE A 149 4.58 -9.91 -0.83
CA PHE A 149 5.86 -10.14 -1.48
C PHE A 149 6.83 -10.91 -0.57
N ASP A 150 7.88 -11.45 -1.19
CA ASP A 150 8.94 -12.12 -0.45
C ASP A 150 9.56 -11.18 0.58
N GLY A 151 9.63 -11.65 1.82
CA GLY A 151 10.17 -10.92 2.95
C GLY A 151 9.17 -10.07 3.73
N ASP A 152 7.92 -9.95 3.27
CA ASP A 152 6.87 -9.24 3.99
C ASP A 152 6.55 -9.90 5.34
N ILE A 153 6.15 -9.08 6.31
CA ILE A 153 5.58 -9.57 7.57
C ILE A 153 4.07 -9.65 7.39
N VAL A 154 3.55 -10.87 7.41
CA VAL A 154 2.14 -11.16 7.14
C VAL A 154 1.46 -11.77 8.36
N ALA A 155 0.15 -11.57 8.46
CA ALA A 155 -0.72 -12.29 9.39
C ALA A 155 -1.58 -13.25 8.58
N VAL A 156 -1.51 -14.54 8.89
CA VAL A 156 -2.21 -15.60 8.16
C VAL A 156 -3.25 -16.28 9.04
N GLU A 157 -4.32 -16.71 8.41
CA GLU A 157 -5.39 -17.51 9.01
C GLU A 157 -5.30 -18.92 8.46
N LEU A 158 -5.34 -19.93 9.32
CA LEU A 158 -5.35 -21.32 8.87
C LEU A 158 -6.70 -21.64 8.24
N LEU A 159 -6.65 -22.23 7.04
CA LEU A 159 -7.83 -22.80 6.42
C LEU A 159 -8.34 -24.00 7.23
N PRO A 160 -9.61 -24.41 7.06
CA PRO A 160 -10.10 -25.69 7.54
C PRO A 160 -9.21 -26.86 7.09
N GLN A 161 -9.06 -27.88 7.94
CA GLN A 161 -8.15 -29.01 7.72
C GLN A 161 -8.43 -29.81 6.44
N ASP A 162 -9.68 -29.84 5.97
CA ASP A 162 -10.09 -30.47 4.71
C ASP A 162 -9.50 -29.78 3.46
N GLN A 163 -9.04 -28.54 3.61
CA GLN A 163 -8.42 -27.76 2.54
C GLN A 163 -6.90 -27.73 2.63
N TRP A 164 -6.32 -28.41 3.62
CA TRP A 164 -4.86 -28.48 3.76
C TRP A 164 -4.29 -29.34 2.63
N GLN A 165 -3.39 -28.74 1.86
CA GLN A 165 -2.62 -29.49 0.88
C GLN A 165 -1.50 -30.18 1.63
N GLY A 166 -1.61 -31.50 1.79
CA GLY A 166 -0.56 -32.31 2.40
C GLY A 166 0.68 -32.35 1.52
N GLU A 167 1.83 -32.65 2.14
CA GLU A 167 3.00 -33.12 1.41
C GLU A 167 2.54 -34.33 0.58
N LYS A 168 2.56 -34.22 -0.76
CA LYS A 168 2.75 -35.42 -1.55
C LYS A 168 4.14 -35.92 -1.17
N SER A 169 4.18 -36.85 -0.22
CA SER A 169 5.35 -37.65 0.08
C SER A 169 5.85 -38.20 -1.25
N LEU A 170 6.89 -37.57 -1.81
CA LEU A 170 7.75 -38.17 -2.80
C LEU A 170 8.41 -39.32 -2.07
N SER A 171 7.76 -40.48 -2.11
CA SER A 171 8.40 -41.75 -1.83
C SER A 171 9.54 -41.87 -2.83
N ILE A 172 10.74 -41.53 -2.37
CA ILE A 172 11.98 -41.96 -3.01
C ILE A 172 11.86 -43.48 -3.06
N ALA A 173 11.63 -44.00 -4.27
CA ALA A 173 11.76 -45.41 -4.55
C ALA A 173 13.20 -45.78 -4.15
N GLY A 174 13.33 -46.56 -3.08
CA GLY A 174 14.59 -47.17 -2.70
C GLY A 174 15.10 -48.06 -3.83
N GLU A 175 16.42 -48.05 -3.98
CA GLU A 175 17.23 -48.91 -4.85
C GLU A 175 16.89 -50.40 -4.74
#